data_AF-A0A2H3E0B0-F1
#
_entry.id   AF-A0A2H3E0B0-F1
#
_cell.length_a   1.000
_cell.length_b   1.000
_cell.length_c   1.000
_cell.angle_alpha   90.00
_cell.angle_beta   90.00
_cell.angle_gamma   90.00
#
_symmetry.space_group_name_H-M   'P 1'
#
loop_
_entity.id
_entity.type
_entity.pdbx_description
1 polymer ?
#
loop_
_entity_poly.entity_id
_entity_poly.type
_entity_poly.pdbx_seq_one_letter_code
_entity_poly.pdbx_strand_id
1 'polypeptide(L)'
;MSDPSTAPASRTDAAHSLLVSSAAIQMNEQRQAMTLLEKEFGTEHILRHHWNWIEYPSKRPSKWIPEYKYANGFDIDDIYQEYVTGVDRHLSTKQLDAKWGSSWHAGQCGLSSESCHHKKLIMVIEKLAEQKNWNIQLAL
;
A
#
# COMPACT_ATOMS: atom_id res chain seq x y z
N MET A 1 -32.90 -61.92 -2.12
CA MET A 1 -31.78 -61.29 -2.85
C MET A 1 -31.89 -59.81 -2.54
N SER A 2 -30.99 -59.27 -1.72
CA SER A 2 -31.06 -57.90 -1.21
C SER A 2 -29.99 -57.07 -1.93
N ASP A 3 -30.42 -56.03 -2.63
CA ASP A 3 -29.53 -54.99 -3.16
C ASP A 3 -29.18 -53.99 -2.05
N PRO A 4 -27.91 -53.57 -1.89
CA PRO A 4 -27.57 -52.47 -1.01
C PRO A 4 -27.72 -51.12 -1.74
N SER A 5 -28.55 -50.28 -1.14
CA SER A 5 -28.80 -48.88 -1.48
C SER A 5 -27.51 -48.04 -1.49
N THR A 6 -27.30 -47.32 -2.59
CA THR A 6 -26.24 -46.33 -2.78
C THR A 6 -26.42 -45.12 -1.86
N ALA A 7 -25.43 -44.82 -1.02
CA ALA A 7 -25.35 -43.56 -0.28
C ALA A 7 -24.40 -42.57 -1.00
N PRO A 8 -24.79 -41.32 -1.29
CA PRO A 8 -23.89 -40.29 -1.77
C PRO A 8 -23.53 -39.36 -0.59
N ALA A 9 -22.57 -39.74 0.24
CA ALA A 9 -22.11 -38.90 1.36
C ALA A 9 -20.58 -38.79 1.36
N SER A 10 -20.00 -38.04 0.42
CA SER A 10 -18.55 -37.72 0.45
C SER A 10 -18.12 -36.47 -0.33
N ARG A 11 -19.01 -35.79 -1.07
CA ARG A 11 -18.61 -34.64 -1.91
C ARG A 11 -18.63 -33.28 -1.21
N THR A 12 -19.38 -33.13 -0.12
CA THR A 12 -19.55 -31.84 0.57
C THR A 12 -18.42 -31.53 1.57
N ASP A 13 -17.87 -32.54 2.26
CA ASP A 13 -16.82 -32.33 3.27
C ASP A 13 -15.47 -31.91 2.68
N ALA A 14 -15.10 -32.45 1.52
CA ALA A 14 -13.82 -32.12 0.88
C ALA A 14 -13.79 -30.66 0.37
N ALA A 15 -14.90 -30.16 -0.17
CA ALA A 15 -15.00 -28.78 -0.63
C ALA A 15 -14.95 -27.78 0.54
N HIS A 16 -15.65 -28.07 1.64
CA HIS A 16 -15.58 -27.25 2.85
C HIS A 16 -14.19 -27.25 3.49
N SER A 17 -13.53 -28.42 3.57
CA SER A 17 -12.17 -28.54 4.12
C SER A 17 -11.12 -27.78 3.29
N LEU A 18 -11.23 -27.80 1.95
CA LEU A 18 -10.37 -27.03 1.05
C LEU A 18 -10.61 -25.52 1.16
N LEU A 19 -11.86 -25.08 1.28
CA LEU A 19 -12.20 -23.66 1.44
C LEU A 19 -11.74 -23.10 2.80
N VAL A 20 -11.85 -23.88 3.86
CA VAL A 20 -11.34 -23.50 5.20
C VAL A 20 -9.81 -23.42 5.19
N SER A 21 -9.15 -24.35 4.49
CA SER A 21 -7.69 -24.36 4.37
C SER A 21 -7.17 -23.18 3.54
N SER A 22 -7.84 -22.80 2.44
CA SER A 22 -7.42 -21.66 1.64
C SER A 22 -7.59 -20.32 2.37
N ALA A 23 -8.70 -20.15 3.10
CA ALA A 23 -8.93 -18.95 3.90
C ALA A 23 -7.91 -18.81 5.04
N ALA A 24 -7.55 -19.91 5.70
CA ALA A 24 -6.55 -19.91 6.78
C ALA A 24 -5.14 -19.54 6.27
N ILE A 25 -4.75 -20.04 5.10
CA ILE A 25 -3.45 -19.71 4.47
C ILE A 25 -3.40 -18.21 4.14
N GLN A 26 -4.45 -17.69 3.49
CA GLN A 26 -4.56 -16.28 3.12
C GLN A 26 -4.51 -15.35 4.34
N MET A 27 -5.20 -15.69 5.43
CA MET A 27 -5.13 -14.93 6.68
C MET A 27 -3.72 -14.90 7.27
N ASN A 28 -2.98 -16.00 7.19
CA ASN A 28 -1.61 -16.05 7.68
C ASN A 28 -0.66 -15.19 6.82
N GLU A 29 -0.80 -15.24 5.49
CA GLU A 29 -0.04 -14.39 4.57
C GLU A 29 -0.29 -12.90 4.82
N GLN A 30 -1.56 -12.51 4.96
CA GLN A 30 -1.95 -11.13 5.28
C GLN A 30 -1.35 -10.66 6.59
N ARG A 31 -1.36 -11.50 7.63
CA ARG A 31 -0.78 -11.19 8.94
C ARG A 31 0.72 -10.99 8.85
N GLN A 32 1.43 -11.91 8.18
CA GLN A 32 2.87 -11.80 7.98
C GLN A 32 3.24 -10.54 7.20
N ALA A 33 2.50 -10.23 6.13
CA ALA A 33 2.69 -9.01 5.36
C ALA A 33 2.50 -7.74 6.23
N MET A 34 1.50 -7.72 7.10
CA MET A 34 1.28 -6.60 8.02
C MET A 34 2.42 -6.46 9.04
N THR A 35 2.87 -7.57 9.64
CA THR A 35 4.01 -7.56 10.58
C THR A 35 5.29 -7.04 9.92
N LEU A 36 5.53 -7.33 8.64
CA LEU A 36 6.66 -6.78 7.90
C LEU A 36 6.55 -5.26 7.74
N LEU A 37 5.35 -4.74 7.46
CA LEU A 37 5.11 -3.29 7.37
C LEU A 37 5.31 -2.60 8.72
N GLU A 38 4.82 -3.17 9.80
CA GLU A 38 5.02 -2.65 11.17
C GLU A 38 6.50 -2.61 11.54
N LYS A 39 7.27 -3.63 11.13
CA LYS A 39 8.72 -3.66 11.36
C LYS A 39 9.46 -2.59 10.55
N GLU A 40 9.02 -2.34 9.31
CA GLU A 40 9.70 -1.42 8.40
C GLU A 40 9.40 0.05 8.68
N PHE A 41 8.14 0.37 8.98
CA PHE A 41 7.69 1.75 9.14
C PHE A 41 7.31 2.12 10.58
N GLY A 42 7.24 1.14 11.48
CA GLY A 42 6.77 1.34 12.86
C GLY A 42 5.25 1.27 12.97
N THR A 43 4.77 0.68 14.07
CA THR A 43 3.34 0.43 14.33
C THR A 43 2.50 1.70 14.28
N GLU A 44 3.04 2.83 14.72
CA GLU A 44 2.32 4.10 14.75
C GLU A 44 1.87 4.54 13.35
N HIS A 45 2.77 4.49 12.36
CA HIS A 45 2.45 4.84 10.99
C HIS A 45 1.44 3.86 10.39
N ILE A 46 1.59 2.56 10.70
CA ILE A 46 0.68 1.53 10.18
C ILE A 46 -0.75 1.73 10.67
N LEU A 47 -0.95 2.09 11.93
CA LEU A 47 -2.29 2.30 12.51
C LEU A 47 -3.00 3.56 11.99
N ARG A 48 -2.29 4.49 11.35
CA ARG A 48 -2.87 5.71 10.79
C ARG A 48 -3.50 5.52 9.42
N HIS A 49 -3.03 4.52 8.67
CA HIS A 49 -3.58 4.23 7.34
C HIS A 49 -4.73 3.25 7.42
N HIS A 50 -5.72 3.46 6.55
CA HIS A 50 -6.57 2.37 6.11
C HIS A 50 -5.83 1.55 5.06
N TRP A 51 -6.00 0.23 5.08
CA TRP A 51 -5.23 -0.68 4.23
C TRP A 51 -6.16 -1.54 3.39
N ASN A 52 -5.80 -1.68 2.12
CA ASN A 52 -6.48 -2.56 1.19
C ASN A 52 -5.58 -3.74 0.82
N TRP A 53 -6.11 -4.96 0.98
CA TRP A 53 -5.43 -6.15 0.51
C TRP A 53 -5.69 -6.32 -0.98
N ILE A 54 -4.64 -6.18 -1.78
CA ILE A 54 -4.74 -6.37 -3.22
C ILE A 54 -4.15 -7.72 -3.58
N GLU A 55 -5.00 -8.60 -4.06
CA GLU A 55 -4.61 -9.88 -4.60
C GLU A 55 -4.18 -9.74 -6.05
N TYR A 56 -2.98 -10.23 -6.35
CA TYR A 56 -2.52 -10.32 -7.72
C TYR A 56 -2.60 -11.76 -8.20
N PRO A 57 -2.89 -11.99 -9.49
CA PRO A 57 -2.74 -13.31 -10.07
C PRO A 57 -1.30 -13.81 -9.92
N SER A 58 -1.16 -15.13 -9.84
CA SER A 58 -0.07 -15.99 -9.33
C SER A 58 1.41 -15.67 -9.64
N LYS A 59 1.73 -14.58 -10.34
CA LYS A 59 3.09 -14.12 -10.62
C LYS A 59 3.54 -12.92 -9.76
N ARG A 60 2.66 -12.30 -8.98
CA ARG A 60 3.03 -11.20 -8.07
C ARG A 60 2.52 -11.51 -6.66
N PRO A 61 3.31 -11.21 -5.62
CA PRO A 61 2.83 -11.33 -4.26
C PRO A 61 1.69 -10.34 -4.03
N SER A 62 0.60 -10.84 -3.44
CA SER A 62 -0.45 -10.01 -2.86
C SER A 62 0.15 -9.10 -1.79
N LYS A 63 -0.39 -7.89 -1.65
CA LYS A 63 0.16 -6.90 -0.73
C LYS A 63 -0.91 -5.99 -0.16
N TRP A 64 -0.64 -5.52 1.06
CA TRP A 64 -1.33 -4.40 1.65
C TRP A 64 -0.89 -3.11 0.98
N ILE A 65 -1.84 -2.30 0.53
CA ILE A 65 -1.63 -0.97 -0.03
C ILE A 65 -2.37 0.04 0.85
N PRO A 66 -1.72 1.12 1.29
CA PRO A 66 -2.39 2.12 2.11
C PRO A 66 -3.35 2.95 1.25
N GLU A 67 -4.48 3.32 1.82
CA GLU A 67 -5.32 4.38 1.29
C GLU A 67 -4.68 5.72 1.62
N TYR A 68 -4.35 6.48 0.59
CA TYR A 68 -3.76 7.79 0.74
C TYR A 68 -4.69 8.87 0.22
N LYS A 69 -4.68 10.04 0.86
CA LYS A 69 -5.35 11.24 0.38
C LYS A 69 -4.44 12.42 0.66
N TYR A 70 -4.16 13.20 -0.39
CA TYR A 70 -3.53 14.50 -0.22
C TYR A 70 -4.43 15.39 0.62
N ALA A 71 -3.83 16.16 1.54
CA ALA A 71 -4.58 17.22 2.20
C ALA A 71 -4.81 18.37 1.21
N ASN A 72 -5.92 19.09 1.39
CA ASN A 72 -6.24 20.22 0.53
C ASN A 72 -5.45 21.47 0.95
N GLY A 73 -5.04 22.27 -0.03
CA GLY A 73 -4.50 23.61 0.22
C GLY A 73 -3.04 23.67 0.63
N PHE A 74 -2.25 22.65 0.31
CA PHE A 74 -0.80 22.69 0.52
C PHE A 74 -0.12 23.77 -0.32
N ASP A 75 0.79 24.50 0.31
CA ASP A 75 1.79 25.29 -0.38
C ASP A 75 3.01 24.44 -0.77
N ILE A 76 4.03 25.09 -1.33
CA ILE A 76 5.23 24.40 -1.81
C ILE A 76 5.99 23.70 -0.66
N ASP A 77 6.02 24.33 0.52
CA ASP A 77 6.71 23.82 1.70
C ASP A 77 5.98 22.60 2.26
N ASP A 78 4.66 22.68 2.36
CA ASP A 78 3.79 21.58 2.77
C ASP A 78 3.94 20.37 1.85
N ILE A 79 3.97 20.57 0.52
CA ILE A 79 4.17 19.49 -0.46
C ILE A 79 5.54 18.83 -0.26
N TYR A 80 6.59 19.63 -0.05
CA TYR A 80 7.93 19.08 0.16
C TYR A 80 8.05 18.36 1.51
N GLN A 81 7.42 18.90 2.56
CA GLN A 81 7.40 18.29 3.88
C GLN A 81 6.61 16.97 3.88
N GLU A 82 5.48 16.91 3.18
CA GLU A 82 4.72 15.70 2.93
C GLU A 82 5.57 14.64 2.19
N TYR A 83 6.34 15.08 1.20
CA TYR A 83 7.23 14.20 0.46
C TYR A 83 8.33 13.59 1.32
N VAL A 84 9.00 14.38 2.14
CA VAL A 84 10.14 13.90 2.93
C VAL A 84 9.68 13.14 4.16
N THR A 85 8.76 13.72 4.93
CA THR A 85 8.41 13.24 6.28
C THR A 85 7.00 12.66 6.41
N GLY A 86 6.11 13.00 5.47
CA GLY A 86 4.68 12.73 5.60
C GLY A 86 3.97 13.79 6.45
N VAL A 87 2.64 13.70 6.49
CA VAL A 87 1.77 14.63 7.23
C VAL A 87 0.92 13.84 8.21
N ASP A 88 0.67 14.39 9.41
CA ASP A 88 -0.15 13.74 10.45
C ASP A 88 0.28 12.32 10.82
N ARG A 89 1.60 12.06 10.79
CA ARG A 89 2.21 10.74 11.03
C ARG A 89 1.79 9.68 10.02
N HIS A 90 1.28 10.08 8.86
CA HIS A 90 1.17 9.19 7.72
C HIS A 90 2.56 8.93 7.11
N LEU A 91 2.61 7.96 6.20
CA LEU A 91 3.83 7.67 5.46
C LEU A 91 4.06 8.80 4.46
N SER A 92 5.32 9.16 4.27
CA SER A 92 5.69 10.17 3.27
C SER A 92 5.47 9.65 1.87
N THR A 93 5.18 10.54 0.90
CA THR A 93 5.00 10.10 -0.49
C THR A 93 6.28 9.50 -1.07
N LYS A 94 7.46 9.88 -0.56
CA LYS A 94 8.74 9.21 -0.86
C LYS A 94 8.78 7.76 -0.39
N GLN A 95 8.31 7.48 0.83
CA GLN A 95 8.22 6.11 1.34
C GLN A 95 7.19 5.29 0.55
N LEU A 96 6.06 5.91 0.21
CA LEU A 96 5.01 5.27 -0.58
C LEU A 96 5.51 4.88 -1.98
N ASP A 97 6.18 5.80 -2.66
CA ASP A 97 6.81 5.56 -3.96
C ASP A 97 7.89 4.48 -3.89
N ALA A 98 8.73 4.50 -2.86
CA ALA A 98 9.80 3.51 -2.71
C ALA A 98 9.27 2.08 -2.53
N LYS A 99 8.20 1.91 -1.75
CA LYS A 99 7.67 0.59 -1.39
C LYS A 99 6.63 0.08 -2.38
N TRP A 100 5.74 0.93 -2.88
CA TRP A 100 4.63 0.54 -3.73
C TRP A 100 4.71 1.08 -5.16
N GLY A 101 5.61 2.03 -5.46
CA GLY A 101 5.70 2.68 -6.78
C GLY A 101 4.34 3.24 -7.20
N SER A 102 3.98 3.14 -8.48
CA SER A 102 2.70 3.68 -8.96
C SER A 102 1.44 2.97 -8.45
N SER A 103 1.58 1.86 -7.70
CA SER A 103 0.43 1.07 -7.26
C SER A 103 -0.33 1.66 -6.08
N TRP A 104 0.27 2.55 -5.28
CA TRP A 104 -0.41 3.14 -4.12
C TRP A 104 -1.42 4.23 -4.51
N HIS A 105 -1.29 4.82 -5.70
CA HIS A 105 -2.25 5.78 -6.25
C HIS A 105 -3.00 5.23 -7.49
N ALA A 106 -2.92 3.91 -7.74
CA ALA A 106 -3.57 3.28 -8.88
C ALA A 106 -5.08 3.09 -8.58
N GLY A 107 -5.95 3.68 -9.41
CA GLY A 107 -7.40 3.51 -9.33
C GLY A 107 -8.17 4.68 -8.74
N GLN A 108 -7.50 5.71 -8.21
CA GLN A 108 -8.14 6.94 -7.77
C GLN A 108 -7.88 8.07 -8.79
N CYS A 109 -8.86 8.34 -9.65
CA CYS A 109 -8.85 9.49 -10.53
C CYS A 109 -8.72 10.78 -9.69
N GLY A 110 -7.61 11.51 -9.85
CA GLY A 110 -7.26 12.69 -9.04
C GLY A 110 -5.95 12.53 -8.28
N LEU A 111 -5.76 11.42 -7.55
CA LEU A 111 -4.48 11.18 -6.86
C LEU A 111 -3.31 11.07 -7.82
N SER A 112 -3.52 10.41 -8.97
CA SER A 112 -2.46 10.25 -9.96
C SER A 112 -2.05 11.57 -10.61
N SER A 113 -2.97 12.53 -10.78
CA SER A 113 -2.64 13.84 -11.35
C SER A 113 -1.91 14.72 -10.34
N GLU A 114 -2.41 14.77 -9.09
CA GLU A 114 -1.75 15.51 -8.01
C GLU A 114 -0.36 14.94 -7.71
N SER A 115 -0.23 13.61 -7.64
CA SER A 115 1.08 12.95 -7.52
C SER A 115 2.04 13.33 -8.64
N CYS A 116 1.56 13.41 -9.90
CA CYS A 116 2.38 13.88 -11.00
C CYS A 116 2.79 15.35 -10.85
N HIS A 117 1.92 16.22 -10.35
CA HIS A 117 2.23 17.62 -10.08
C HIS A 117 3.26 17.77 -8.96
N HIS A 118 3.02 17.15 -7.80
CA HIS A 118 3.92 17.16 -6.66
C HIS A 118 5.30 16.63 -7.08
N LYS A 119 5.36 15.53 -7.84
CA LYS A 119 6.61 14.95 -8.32
C LYS A 119 7.43 15.92 -9.18
N LYS A 120 6.79 16.70 -10.06
CA LYS A 120 7.50 17.71 -10.86
C LYS A 120 8.09 18.81 -9.97
N LEU A 121 7.32 19.30 -8.99
CA LEU A 121 7.78 20.30 -8.03
C LEU A 121 8.97 19.79 -7.22
N ILE A 122 8.85 18.60 -6.64
CA ILE A 122 9.91 17.93 -5.87
C ILE A 122 11.17 17.75 -6.71
N MET A 123 11.04 17.30 -7.97
CA MET A 123 12.17 17.17 -8.88
C MET A 123 12.89 18.50 -9.13
N VAL A 124 12.16 19.63 -9.18
CA VAL A 124 12.77 20.96 -9.33
C VAL A 124 13.49 21.34 -8.04
N ILE A 125 12.86 21.16 -6.87
CA ILE A 125 13.45 21.47 -5.56
C ILE A 125 14.74 20.66 -5.34
N GLU A 126 14.71 19.35 -5.59
CA GLU A 126 15.90 18.48 -5.44
C GLU A 126 17.02 18.90 -6.41
N LYS A 127 16.70 19.19 -7.67
CA LYS A 127 17.70 19.67 -8.65
C LYS A 127 18.30 21.02 -8.28
N LEU A 128 17.50 21.94 -7.72
CA LEU A 128 18.00 23.22 -7.24
C LEU A 128 18.92 23.00 -6.03
N ALA A 129 18.54 22.13 -5.09
CA ALA A 129 19.35 21.80 -3.92
C ALA A 129 20.70 21.14 -4.27
N GLU A 130 20.83 20.50 -5.44
CA GLU A 130 22.10 19.95 -5.94
C GLU A 130 23.07 21.02 -6.49
N GLN A 131 22.61 22.25 -6.74
CA GLN A 131 23.46 23.31 -7.29
C GLN A 131 24.37 23.93 -6.22
N LYS A 132 25.58 24.35 -6.63
CA LYS A 132 26.49 25.08 -5.73
C LYS A 132 25.82 26.34 -5.19
N ASN A 133 25.90 26.53 -3.89
CA ASN A 133 25.31 27.64 -3.12
C ASN A 133 23.79 27.63 -2.97
N TRP A 134 23.12 26.55 -3.39
CA TRP A 134 21.71 26.32 -3.11
C TRP A 134 21.54 25.28 -2.01
N ASN A 135 20.53 25.45 -1.18
CA ASN A 135 20.09 24.46 -0.20
C ASN A 135 18.55 24.46 -0.19
N ILE A 136 17.94 23.48 0.46
CA ILE A 136 16.47 23.32 0.46
C ILE A 136 15.75 24.58 0.96
N GLN A 137 16.29 25.28 1.96
CA GLN A 137 15.71 26.52 2.51
C GLN A 137 15.78 27.71 1.54
N LEU A 138 16.59 27.62 0.48
CA LEU A 138 16.62 28.61 -0.60
C LEU A 138 15.77 28.19 -1.81
N ALA A 139 15.44 26.90 -1.90
CA ALA A 139 14.67 26.32 -3.01
C ALA A 139 13.17 26.29 -2.73
N LEU A 140 12.82 26.27 -1.44
CA LEU A 140 11.50 26.53 -0.88
C LEU A 140 11.34 28.06 -0.68
#